data_AF-A0AA92WK08-F1
#
_entry.id   AF-A0AA92WK08-F1
#
_cell.length_a   1.000
_cell.length_b   1.000
_cell.length_c   1.000
_cell.angle_alpha   90.00
_cell.angle_beta   90.00
_cell.angle_gamma   90.00
#
_symmetry.space_group_name_H-M   'P 1'
#
loop_
_entity.id
_entity.type
_entity.pdbx_description
1 polymer ?
#
loop_
_entity_poly.entity_id
_entity_poly.type
_entity_poly.pdbx_seq_one_letter_code
_entity_poly.pdbx_strand_id
1 'polypeptide(L)'
;MEVKAYVFSHPAYGRLRVVKTEEGIFYNLEDVMCLYEKSGHETFEVIADSEGQIAGFEMNLAPEEKGELNFITDRELGYVGKRKKNVHTTQFFIDEVMLHDLETNLTTELKLVRKWIHGFVEKVLAKYELAEQNRGKGLLGIERIPELQEPLDIAYNDYGLWINSQYLTL
;
A
#
# COMPACT_ATOMS: atom_id res chain seq x y z
N MET A 1 2.76 14.87 -13.52
CA MET A 1 1.65 14.50 -12.62
C MET A 1 2.20 14.51 -11.21
N GLU A 2 1.53 15.18 -10.28
CA GLU A 2 2.00 15.23 -8.90
C GLU A 2 1.57 13.95 -8.16
N VAL A 3 2.54 13.09 -7.84
CA VAL A 3 2.30 11.87 -7.05
C VAL A 3 2.68 12.12 -5.61
N LYS A 4 1.73 11.89 -4.70
CA LYS A 4 1.89 12.19 -3.28
C LYS A 4 1.67 10.96 -2.42
N ALA A 5 2.66 10.60 -1.62
CA ALA A 5 2.59 9.44 -0.73
C ALA A 5 2.34 9.86 0.72
N TYR A 6 1.55 9.05 1.42
CA TYR A 6 1.10 9.27 2.79
C TYR A 6 1.15 7.97 3.59
N VAL A 7 1.33 8.07 4.90
CA VAL A 7 1.31 6.95 5.83
C VAL A 7 0.38 7.25 6.98
N PHE A 8 -0.57 6.35 7.21
CA PHE A 8 -1.47 6.39 8.35
C PHE A 8 -1.14 5.22 9.28
N SER A 9 -1.26 5.45 10.58
CA SER A 9 -1.07 4.42 11.59
C SER A 9 -2.20 4.48 12.61
N HIS A 10 -2.80 3.34 12.89
CA HIS A 10 -3.81 3.18 13.94
C HIS A 10 -3.28 2.20 15.01
N PRO A 11 -3.32 2.56 16.30
CA PRO A 11 -2.76 1.72 17.36
C PRO A 11 -3.30 0.28 17.41
N ALA A 12 -4.56 0.09 17.00
CA ALA A 12 -5.22 -1.21 17.04
C ALA A 12 -5.25 -1.96 15.71
N TYR A 13 -5.05 -1.28 14.57
CA TYR A 13 -5.21 -1.90 13.24
C TYR A 13 -3.90 -2.03 12.49
N GLY A 14 -2.91 -1.18 12.79
CA GLY A 14 -1.64 -1.14 12.09
C GLY A 14 -1.55 0.01 11.12
N ARG A 15 -0.77 -0.18 10.05
CA ARG A 15 -0.36 0.86 9.12
C ARG A 15 -1.13 0.76 7.81
N LEU A 16 -1.41 1.90 7.19
CA LEU A 16 -1.91 2.01 5.82
C LEU A 16 -1.09 3.05 5.05
N ARG A 17 -0.39 2.62 4.01
CA ARG A 17 0.28 3.50 3.04
C ARG A 17 -0.66 3.81 1.89
N VAL A 18 -0.66 5.08 1.47
CA VAL A 18 -1.55 5.59 0.43
C VAL A 18 -0.78 6.46 -0.53
N VAL A 19 -1.08 6.35 -1.82
CA VAL A 19 -0.58 7.23 -2.87
C VAL A 19 -1.76 7.96 -3.49
N LYS A 20 -1.70 9.29 -3.51
CA LYS A 20 -2.66 10.16 -4.18
C LYS A 20 -2.05 10.63 -5.49
N THR A 21 -2.82 10.48 -6.56
CA THR A 21 -2.49 10.94 -7.90
C THR A 21 -3.60 11.85 -8.42
N GLU A 22 -3.47 12.35 -9.65
CA GLU A 22 -4.56 13.05 -10.34
C GLU A 22 -5.74 12.13 -10.68
N GLU A 23 -5.50 10.82 -10.81
CA GLU A 23 -6.52 9.82 -11.17
C GLU A 23 -7.30 9.29 -9.97
N GLY A 24 -6.76 9.44 -8.76
CA GLY A 24 -7.43 8.96 -7.55
C GLY A 24 -6.47 8.58 -6.43
N ILE A 25 -7.03 7.85 -5.46
CA ILE A 25 -6.32 7.34 -4.29
C ILE A 25 -6.02 5.86 -4.50
N PHE A 26 -4.78 5.49 -4.21
CA PHE A 26 -4.25 4.14 -4.31
C PHE A 26 -3.76 3.68 -2.94
N TYR A 27 -4.16 2.47 -2.54
CA TYR A 27 -3.90 1.89 -1.22
C TYR A 27 -2.89 0.76 -1.34
N ASN A 28 -1.88 0.71 -0.46
CA ASN A 28 -0.86 -0.33 -0.56
C ASN A 28 -1.47 -1.73 -0.37
N LEU A 29 -1.23 -2.62 -1.33
CA LEU A 29 -1.90 -3.93 -1.38
C LEU A 29 -1.57 -4.77 -0.13
N GLU A 30 -0.29 -4.89 0.25
CA GLU A 30 0.10 -5.67 1.43
C GLU A 30 -0.50 -5.11 2.72
N ASP A 31 -0.51 -3.78 2.89
CA ASP A 31 -1.13 -3.16 4.07
C ASP A 31 -2.63 -3.46 4.13
N VAL A 32 -3.35 -3.39 2.99
CA VAL A 32 -4.78 -3.74 2.92
C VAL A 32 -5.02 -5.22 3.22
N MET A 33 -4.19 -6.12 2.69
CA MET A 33 -4.26 -7.55 2.97
C MET A 33 -4.08 -7.82 4.48
N CYS A 34 -3.12 -7.16 5.11
CA CYS A 34 -2.91 -7.26 6.56
C CYS A 34 -4.09 -6.69 7.36
N LEU A 35 -4.59 -5.52 6.98
CA LEU A 35 -5.67 -4.82 7.66
C LEU A 35 -7.00 -5.57 7.62
N TYR A 36 -7.27 -6.29 6.53
CA TYR A 36 -8.47 -7.10 6.36
C TYR A 36 -8.26 -8.60 6.53
N GLU A 37 -7.09 -8.99 7.05
CA GLU A 37 -6.72 -10.38 7.31
C GLU A 37 -6.94 -11.30 6.09
N LYS A 38 -6.70 -10.78 4.89
CA LYS A 38 -6.89 -11.52 3.63
C LYS A 38 -5.67 -12.37 3.32
N SER A 39 -5.91 -13.66 3.05
CA SER A 39 -4.89 -14.55 2.54
C SER A 39 -4.52 -14.22 1.09
N GLY A 40 -3.33 -14.65 0.64
CA GLY A 40 -2.91 -14.43 -0.75
C GLY A 40 -3.82 -15.11 -1.76
N HIS A 41 -4.48 -16.21 -1.37
CA HIS A 41 -5.47 -16.90 -2.20
C HIS A 41 -6.74 -16.05 -2.37
N GLU A 42 -7.32 -15.58 -1.25
CA GLU A 42 -8.52 -14.73 -1.29
C GLU A 42 -8.25 -13.43 -2.05
N THR A 43 -7.07 -12.83 -1.85
CA THR A 43 -6.66 -11.65 -2.59
C THR A 43 -6.52 -11.94 -4.08
N PHE A 44 -5.93 -13.08 -4.46
CA PHE A 44 -5.82 -13.49 -5.87
C PHE A 44 -7.20 -13.64 -6.53
N GLU A 45 -8.14 -14.30 -5.86
CA GLU A 45 -9.52 -14.45 -6.36
C GLU A 45 -10.19 -13.09 -6.58
N VAL A 46 -10.06 -12.18 -5.61
CA VAL A 46 -10.60 -10.82 -5.75
C VAL A 46 -9.94 -10.06 -6.89
N ILE A 47 -8.61 -10.16 -7.06
CA ILE A 47 -7.90 -9.52 -8.17
C ILE A 47 -8.39 -10.03 -9.52
N ALA A 48 -8.68 -11.33 -9.63
CA ALA A 48 -9.15 -11.94 -10.87
C ALA A 48 -10.58 -11.50 -11.26
N ASP A 49 -11.43 -11.24 -10.26
CA ASP A 49 -12.84 -10.90 -10.45
C ASP A 49 -13.11 -9.37 -10.48
N SER A 50 -12.20 -8.56 -9.95
CA SER A 50 -12.39 -7.12 -9.80
C SER A 50 -12.15 -6.37 -11.11
N GLU A 51 -12.99 -5.37 -11.37
CA GLU A 51 -12.80 -4.37 -12.43
C GLU A 51 -11.86 -3.22 -11.98
N GLY A 52 -11.40 -3.25 -10.73
CA GLY A 52 -10.43 -2.30 -10.21
C GLY A 52 -9.01 -2.57 -10.71
N GLN A 53 -8.10 -1.65 -10.41
CA GLN A 53 -6.74 -1.71 -10.92
C GLN A 53 -5.69 -1.95 -9.83
N ILE A 54 -4.62 -2.63 -10.22
CA ILE A 54 -3.36 -2.67 -9.48
C ILE A 54 -2.37 -1.74 -10.20
N ALA A 55 -1.75 -0.84 -9.45
CA ALA A 55 -0.74 0.08 -9.95
C ALA A 55 0.60 -0.14 -9.23
N GLY A 56 1.67 -0.26 -10.02
CA GLY A 56 3.04 -0.26 -9.53
C GLY A 56 3.57 1.17 -9.38
N PHE A 57 4.26 1.43 -8.27
CA PHE A 57 4.97 2.68 -8.04
C PHE A 57 6.43 2.42 -7.76
N GLU A 58 7.31 3.03 -8.56
CA GLU A 58 8.75 3.08 -8.29
C GLU A 58 9.05 4.18 -7.29
N MET A 59 9.91 3.85 -6.33
CA MET A 59 10.20 4.72 -5.20
C MET A 59 11.70 4.78 -4.94
N ASN A 60 12.19 6.00 -4.76
CA ASN A 60 13.52 6.29 -4.25
C ASN A 60 13.40 6.79 -2.81
N LEU A 61 14.05 6.10 -1.89
CA LEU A 61 13.88 6.31 -0.45
C LEU A 61 15.24 6.59 0.20
N ALA A 62 15.27 7.58 1.09
CA ALA A 62 16.33 7.85 2.04
C ALA A 62 15.69 7.86 3.45
N PRO A 63 15.55 6.69 4.07
CA PRO A 63 14.83 6.54 5.33
C PRO A 63 15.44 7.40 6.42
N GLU A 64 14.59 8.01 7.24
CA GLU A 64 15.01 8.74 8.43
C GLU A 64 15.61 7.81 9.50
N GLU A 65 15.95 8.33 10.67
CA GLU A 65 16.47 7.53 11.77
C GLU A 65 15.48 6.44 12.23
N LYS A 66 16.00 5.49 13.02
CA LYS A 66 15.22 4.34 13.49
C LYS A 66 14.08 4.81 14.39
N GLY A 67 12.88 4.28 14.18
CA GLY A 67 11.70 4.58 15.00
C GLY A 67 10.79 5.69 14.44
N GLU A 68 11.22 6.38 13.39
CA GLU A 68 10.34 7.26 12.62
C GLU A 68 9.37 6.45 11.76
N LEU A 69 8.13 6.94 11.61
CA LEU A 69 7.12 6.35 10.73
C LEU A 69 7.47 6.65 9.25
N ASN A 70 8.51 5.99 8.77
CA ASN A 70 8.93 6.04 7.37
C ASN A 70 7.89 5.39 6.46
N PHE A 71 7.88 5.80 5.19
CA PHE A 71 7.03 5.18 4.18
C PHE A 71 7.32 3.68 4.01
N ILE A 72 8.56 3.25 4.25
CA ILE A 72 8.93 1.84 4.31
C ILE A 72 9.23 1.40 5.75
N THR A 73 8.88 0.15 6.07
CA THR A 73 9.13 -0.45 7.39
C THR A 73 10.62 -0.71 7.60
N ASP A 74 11.01 -0.85 8.87
CA ASP A 74 12.33 -1.39 9.23
C ASP A 74 12.55 -2.82 8.69
N ARG A 75 11.49 -3.62 8.52
CA ARG A 75 11.57 -4.95 7.89
C ARG A 75 12.01 -4.82 6.43
N GLU A 76 11.40 -3.91 5.67
CA GLU A 76 11.74 -3.61 4.27
C GLU A 76 13.17 -3.03 4.13
N LEU A 77 13.70 -2.42 5.20
CA LEU A 77 15.08 -1.90 5.25
C LEU A 77 16.17 -2.92 5.59
N GLY A 78 15.77 -4.11 6.06
CA GLY A 78 16.67 -5.14 6.55
C GLY A 78 17.14 -4.94 7.99
N TYR A 79 17.75 -5.99 8.56
CA TYR A 79 18.13 -6.04 9.98
C TYR A 79 19.19 -5.02 10.41
N VAL A 80 19.13 -4.63 11.68
CA VAL A 80 20.04 -3.70 12.37
C VAL A 80 21.51 -4.09 12.12
N GLY A 81 22.28 -3.18 11.51
CA GLY A 81 23.68 -3.38 11.14
C GLY A 81 23.97 -3.39 9.63
N LYS A 82 22.95 -3.65 8.79
CA LYS A 82 23.01 -3.55 7.31
C LYS A 82 21.91 -2.66 6.72
N ARG A 83 21.34 -1.76 7.52
CA ARG A 83 20.25 -0.86 7.12
C ARG A 83 20.67 -0.10 5.86
N LYS A 84 19.92 -0.28 4.76
CA LYS A 84 20.18 0.44 3.51
C LYS A 84 19.91 1.93 3.72
N LYS A 85 20.85 2.79 3.30
CA LYS A 85 20.71 4.25 3.39
C LYS A 85 19.89 4.83 2.25
N ASN A 86 20.00 4.23 1.07
CA ASN A 86 19.19 4.54 -0.09
C ASN A 86 18.56 3.23 -0.58
N VAL A 87 17.26 3.26 -0.84
CA VAL A 87 16.51 2.11 -1.35
C VAL A 87 15.78 2.54 -2.61
N HIS A 88 15.97 1.76 -3.66
CA HIS A 88 15.10 1.79 -4.83
C HIS A 88 14.23 0.54 -4.77
N THR A 89 12.91 0.72 -4.88
CA THR A 89 11.94 -0.38 -4.83
C THR A 89 10.70 -0.05 -5.64
N THR A 90 10.02 -1.09 -6.09
CA THR A 90 8.65 -1.00 -6.60
C THR A 90 7.71 -1.51 -5.53
N GLN A 91 6.53 -0.90 -5.39
CA GLN A 91 5.45 -1.40 -4.55
C GLN A 91 4.12 -1.34 -5.30
N PHE A 92 3.22 -2.27 -4.99
CA PHE A 92 1.92 -2.39 -5.63
C PHE A 92 0.81 -1.83 -4.76
N PHE A 93 -0.09 -1.08 -5.40
CA PHE A 93 -1.22 -0.44 -4.78
C PHE A 93 -2.48 -0.76 -5.56
N ILE A 94 -3.62 -0.72 -4.88
CA ILE A 94 -4.94 -0.94 -5.46
C ILE A 94 -5.73 0.35 -5.45
N ASP A 95 -6.61 0.55 -6.43
CA ASP A 95 -7.54 1.68 -6.40
C ASP A 95 -8.71 1.48 -5.44
N GLU A 96 -9.60 2.48 -5.40
CA GLU A 96 -10.80 2.48 -4.56
C GLU A 96 -11.78 1.35 -4.92
N VAL A 97 -11.85 0.95 -6.20
CA VAL A 97 -12.73 -0.14 -6.65
C VAL A 97 -12.25 -1.46 -6.06
N MET A 98 -10.97 -1.77 -6.23
CA MET A 98 -10.40 -3.01 -5.72
C MET A 98 -10.29 -3.04 -4.19
N LEU A 99 -10.11 -1.87 -3.53
CA LEU A 99 -10.26 -1.76 -2.08
C LEU A 99 -11.66 -2.20 -1.64
N HIS A 100 -12.71 -1.71 -2.29
CA HIS A 100 -14.09 -2.07 -1.98
C HIS A 100 -14.35 -3.58 -2.21
N ASP A 101 -13.78 -4.16 -3.26
CA ASP A 101 -13.95 -5.58 -3.56
C ASP A 101 -13.24 -6.50 -2.53
N LEU A 102 -12.15 -6.02 -1.92
CA LEU A 102 -11.50 -6.70 -0.78
C LEU A 102 -12.29 -6.57 0.53
N GLU A 103 -13.21 -5.61 0.65
CA GLU A 103 -14.03 -5.37 1.84
C GLU A 103 -15.24 -6.32 1.97
N THR A 104 -15.07 -7.55 1.50
CA THR A 104 -16.09 -8.60 1.51
C THR A 104 -15.96 -9.50 2.74
N ASN A 105 -17.10 -9.99 3.23
CA ASN A 105 -17.21 -10.94 4.36
C ASN A 105 -16.54 -10.47 5.67
N LEU A 106 -16.50 -9.16 5.92
CA LEU A 106 -15.83 -8.59 7.09
C LEU A 106 -16.51 -9.01 8.41
N THR A 107 -15.68 -9.39 9.39
CA THR A 107 -16.06 -9.52 10.79
C THR A 107 -16.47 -8.17 11.39
N THR A 108 -16.97 -8.16 12.62
CA THR A 108 -17.36 -6.92 13.30
C THR A 108 -16.15 -6.00 13.53
N GLU A 109 -15.02 -6.60 13.87
CA GLU A 109 -13.74 -5.94 14.11
C GLU A 109 -13.22 -5.31 12.81
N LEU A 110 -13.24 -6.06 11.70
CA LEU A 110 -12.78 -5.57 10.40
C LEU A 110 -13.69 -4.47 9.81
N LYS A 111 -14.98 -4.44 10.17
CA LYS A 111 -15.84 -3.28 9.85
C LYS A 111 -15.39 -1.98 10.53
N LEU A 112 -14.67 -2.05 11.67
CA LEU A 112 -14.07 -0.86 12.29
C LEU A 112 -12.83 -0.38 11.53
N VAL A 113 -12.05 -1.30 10.96
CA VAL A 113 -10.95 -0.97 10.03
C VAL A 113 -11.50 -0.22 8.83
N ARG A 114 -12.56 -0.74 8.19
CA ARG A 114 -13.27 -0.07 7.10
C ARG A 114 -13.76 1.33 7.47
N LYS A 115 -14.34 1.49 8.67
CA LYS A 115 -14.74 2.81 9.18
C LYS A 115 -13.55 3.75 9.40
N TRP A 116 -12.38 3.23 9.77
CA TRP A 116 -11.19 4.06 9.91
C TRP A 116 -10.67 4.52 8.54
N ILE A 117 -10.61 3.64 7.54
CA ILE A 117 -10.19 4.01 6.18
C ILE A 117 -11.13 5.07 5.58
N HIS A 118 -12.41 4.76 5.40
CA HIS A 118 -13.33 5.72 4.76
C HIS A 118 -13.74 6.88 5.68
N GLY A 119 -13.84 6.62 6.98
CA GLY A 119 -14.36 7.60 7.94
C GLY A 119 -13.32 8.61 8.40
N PHE A 120 -12.03 8.27 8.35
CA PHE A 120 -10.92 9.10 8.80
C PHE A 120 -9.87 9.32 7.70
N VAL A 121 -9.26 8.26 7.16
CA VAL A 121 -8.13 8.38 6.21
C VAL A 121 -8.52 9.18 4.97
N GLU A 122 -9.59 8.79 4.27
CA GLU A 122 -10.06 9.49 3.07
C GLU A 122 -10.41 10.96 3.35
N LYS A 123 -11.05 11.24 4.51
CA LYS A 123 -11.40 12.61 4.89
C LYS A 123 -10.20 13.47 5.22
N VAL A 124 -9.13 12.88 5.75
CA VAL A 124 -7.84 13.57 5.95
C VAL A 124 -7.21 13.86 4.59
N LEU A 125 -7.18 12.90 3.67
CA LEU A 125 -6.63 13.06 2.32
C LEU A 125 -7.37 14.09 1.46
N ALA A 126 -8.65 14.32 1.75
CA ALA A 126 -9.45 15.38 1.13
C ALA A 126 -9.05 16.80 1.59
N LYS A 127 -8.33 16.92 2.72
CA LYS A 127 -7.92 18.21 3.31
C LYS A 127 -6.40 18.37 3.25
N TYR A 128 -5.91 19.20 2.33
CA TYR A 128 -4.47 19.37 2.06
C TYR A 128 -3.62 19.51 3.33
N GLU A 129 -3.97 20.45 4.21
CA GLU A 129 -3.19 20.71 5.43
C GLU A 129 -3.10 19.51 6.38
N LEU A 130 -4.18 18.73 6.49
CA LEU A 130 -4.19 17.52 7.32
C LEU A 130 -3.48 16.35 6.63
N ALA A 131 -3.60 16.25 5.30
CA ALA A 131 -2.90 15.24 4.52
C ALA A 131 -1.37 15.41 4.66
N GLU A 132 -0.86 16.65 4.58
CA GLU A 132 0.58 16.91 4.70
C GLU A 132 1.17 16.54 6.08
N GLN A 133 0.35 16.49 7.14
CA GLN A 133 0.79 15.97 8.45
C GLN A 133 1.08 14.46 8.43
N ASN A 134 0.55 13.75 7.44
CA ASN A 134 0.71 12.31 7.24
C ASN A 134 1.64 12.01 6.05
N ARG A 135 2.43 13.00 5.60
CA ARG A 135 3.36 12.84 4.47
C ARG A 135 4.31 11.66 4.72
N GLY A 136 4.47 10.80 3.72
CA GLY A 136 5.39 9.68 3.80
C GLY A 136 6.84 10.13 3.99
N LYS A 137 7.37 9.94 5.21
CA LYS A 137 8.75 10.27 5.55
C LYS A 137 9.74 9.33 4.86
N GLY A 138 10.95 9.84 4.61
CA GLY A 138 12.04 9.08 3.99
C GLY A 138 11.85 8.77 2.50
N LEU A 139 10.85 9.37 1.84
CA LEU A 139 10.61 9.24 0.41
C LEU A 139 11.21 10.45 -0.34
N LEU A 140 12.21 10.19 -1.19
CA LEU A 140 12.83 11.21 -2.04
C LEU A 140 12.03 11.47 -3.31
N GLY A 141 11.49 10.41 -3.90
CA GLY A 141 10.70 10.46 -5.13
C GLY A 141 9.84 9.22 -5.27
N ILE A 142 8.71 9.40 -5.95
CA ILE A 142 7.76 8.34 -6.28
C ILE A 142 7.17 8.62 -7.66
N GLU A 143 7.14 7.59 -8.50
CA GLU A 143 6.64 7.66 -9.85
C GLU A 143 5.75 6.45 -10.14
N ARG A 144 4.63 6.68 -10.81
CA ARG A 144 3.75 5.60 -11.26
C ARG A 144 4.41 4.91 -12.45
N ILE A 145 4.48 3.58 -12.42
CA ILE A 145 4.92 2.80 -13.56
C ILE A 145 3.84 2.88 -14.64
N PRO A 146 4.15 3.33 -15.88
CA PRO A 146 3.15 3.41 -16.94
C PRO A 146 2.58 2.03 -17.29
N GLU A 147 1.26 1.93 -17.35
CA GLU A 147 0.47 0.70 -17.58
C GLU A 147 0.71 0.00 -18.92
N LEU A 148 1.52 0.59 -19.80
CA LEU A 148 1.71 0.16 -21.18
C LEU A 148 3.13 -0.35 -21.49
N GLN A 149 4.02 -0.45 -20.49
CA GLN A 149 5.37 -0.96 -20.73
C GLN A 149 5.39 -2.49 -20.77
N GLU A 150 4.74 -3.17 -19.82
CA GLU A 150 4.62 -4.64 -19.76
C GLU A 150 3.30 -5.03 -19.04
N PRO A 151 2.67 -6.17 -19.36
CA PRO A 151 1.51 -6.64 -18.61
C PRO A 151 1.90 -6.97 -17.16
N LEU A 152 0.98 -6.75 -16.22
CA LEU A 152 1.14 -7.24 -14.85
C LEU A 152 1.15 -8.77 -14.85
N ASP A 153 2.24 -9.36 -14.37
CA ASP A 153 2.38 -10.79 -14.16
C ASP A 153 1.92 -11.13 -12.74
N ILE A 154 0.69 -11.64 -12.63
CA ILE A 154 0.06 -12.00 -11.36
C ILE A 154 -0.12 -13.51 -11.31
N ALA A 155 0.49 -14.15 -10.31
CA ALA A 155 0.42 -15.59 -10.13
C ALA A 155 0.18 -15.95 -8.67
N TYR A 156 -0.69 -16.93 -8.44
CA TYR A 156 -0.83 -17.61 -7.17
C TYR A 156 -0.38 -19.07 -7.30
N ASN A 157 0.52 -19.50 -6.41
CA ASN A 157 1.03 -20.87 -6.37
C ASN A 157 1.22 -21.33 -4.92
N ASP A 158 1.78 -22.53 -4.71
CA ASP A 158 2.03 -23.11 -3.38
C ASP A 158 2.92 -22.22 -2.49
N TYR A 159 3.67 -21.29 -3.07
CA TYR A 159 4.52 -20.33 -2.35
C TYR A 159 3.81 -19.00 -2.05
N GLY A 160 2.59 -18.79 -2.57
CA GLY A 160 1.70 -17.65 -2.31
C GLY A 160 1.49 -16.73 -3.52
N LEU A 161 1.14 -15.47 -3.27
CA LEU A 161 0.79 -14.48 -4.29
C LEU A 161 2.02 -13.71 -4.79
N TRP A 162 2.17 -13.62 -6.10
CA TRP A 162 3.28 -12.95 -6.78
C TRP A 162 2.76 -11.89 -7.74
N ILE A 163 3.40 -10.72 -7.75
CA ILE A 163 3.18 -9.67 -8.76
C ILE A 163 4.54 -9.25 -9.33
N ASN A 164 4.72 -9.39 -10.65
CA ASN A 164 5.98 -9.13 -11.37
C ASN A 164 7.21 -9.74 -10.66
N SER A 165 7.12 -11.04 -10.35
CA SER A 165 8.15 -11.80 -9.60
C SER A 165 8.42 -11.32 -8.16
N GLN A 166 7.63 -10.40 -7.61
CA GLN A 166 7.70 -10.01 -6.21
C GLN A 166 6.69 -10.81 -5.40
N TYR A 167 7.18 -11.51 -4.37
CA TYR A 167 6.34 -12.21 -3.42
C TYR A 167 5.66 -11.21 -2.48
N LEU A 168 4.33 -11.27 -2.39
CA LEU A 168 3.58 -10.50 -1.40
C LEU A 168 3.55 -11.27 -0.09
N THR A 169 4.17 -10.70 0.94
CA THR A 169 4.25 -11.36 2.25
C THR A 169 2.96 -11.20 3.03
N LEU A 170 2.41 -12.33 3.48
CA LEU A 170 1.44 -12.41 4.58
C LEU A 170 2.05 -13.21 5.72
#